data_AF-A0A9J6ETH2-F1
#
_entry.id   AF-A0A9J6ETH2-F1
#
_cell.length_a   1.000
_cell.length_b   1.000
_cell.length_c   1.000
_cell.angle_alpha   90.00
_cell.angle_beta   90.00
_cell.angle_gamma   90.00
#
_symmetry.space_group_name_H-M   'P 1'
#
loop_
_entity.id
_entity.type
_entity.pdbx_description
1 polymer ?
#
loop_
_entity_poly.entity_id
_entity_poly.type
_entity_poly.pdbx_seq_one_letter_code
_entity_poly.pdbx_strand_id
1 'polypeptide(L)'
;MPEDSREELRKEMRDFKTKLEREVRTEMREFRKSLEFMNDEHEKTKKEQKELLKENKALKEANAKLAADCEMLKKQSSEFEQRLTASEQYSRNRNIEIKGIPQSSDEKLLETLHRVGELLNVAIDESDVEVCHRVVSKNVKDTPNIVAQFKNRSKRDMVLQKAKKMRITSEDFGHSQGTPVFINEHLSPAMKHLLGMAIAKKKAQNWRFVWTSNGKILARKEESAPVVRIRTAQDVEKIV
;
A
#
# COMPACT_ATOMS: atom_id res chain seq x y z
N MET A 1 36.63 -83.10 51.62
CA MET A 1 36.28 -81.86 52.36
C MET A 1 36.01 -82.25 53.80
N PRO A 2 36.75 -81.72 54.79
CA PRO A 2 36.44 -81.89 56.21
C PRO A 2 35.00 -81.43 56.50
N GLU A 3 34.29 -82.08 57.44
CA GLU A 3 32.91 -81.73 57.83
C GLU A 3 32.79 -80.25 58.24
N ASP A 4 33.79 -79.75 58.96
CA ASP A 4 33.90 -78.35 59.41
C ASP A 4 33.88 -77.36 58.23
N SER A 5 34.59 -77.68 57.14
CA SER A 5 34.64 -76.85 55.92
C SER A 5 33.32 -76.83 55.15
N ARG A 6 32.49 -77.88 55.27
CA ARG A 6 31.14 -77.90 54.68
C ARG A 6 30.14 -77.09 55.51
N GLU A 7 30.34 -77.04 56.82
CA GLU A 7 29.49 -76.31 57.76
C GLU A 7 29.77 -74.80 57.70
N GLU A 8 31.04 -74.40 57.58
CA GLU A 8 31.48 -73.04 57.24
C GLU A 8 30.88 -72.57 55.91
N LEU A 9 31.01 -73.37 54.83
CA LEU A 9 30.47 -73.01 53.52
C LEU A 9 28.93 -72.82 53.55
N ARG A 10 28.22 -73.63 54.36
CA ARG A 10 26.76 -73.49 54.57
C ARG A 10 26.41 -72.25 55.39
N LYS A 11 27.29 -71.82 56.30
CA LYS A 11 27.12 -70.59 57.08
C LYS A 11 27.36 -69.37 56.17
N GLU A 12 28.44 -69.37 55.40
CA GLU A 12 28.75 -68.32 54.41
C GLU A 12 27.65 -68.18 53.34
N MET A 13 27.12 -69.30 52.81
CA MET A 13 25.99 -69.25 51.87
C MET A 13 24.72 -68.70 52.50
N ARG A 14 24.47 -68.97 53.79
CA ARG A 14 23.34 -68.37 54.52
C ARG A 14 23.55 -66.89 54.73
N ASP A 15 24.74 -66.47 55.14
CA ASP A 15 25.07 -65.06 55.36
C ASP A 15 25.03 -64.28 54.03
N PHE A 16 25.55 -64.84 52.95
CA PHE A 16 25.48 -64.28 51.60
C PHE A 16 24.03 -64.13 51.13
N LYS A 17 23.20 -65.17 51.27
CA LYS A 17 21.77 -65.11 50.93
C LYS A 17 21.05 -64.02 51.73
N THR A 18 21.32 -63.92 53.03
CA THR A 18 20.68 -62.95 53.92
C THR A 18 21.11 -61.51 53.56
N LYS A 19 22.40 -61.31 53.25
CA LYS A 19 22.94 -60.03 52.80
C LYS A 19 22.35 -59.61 51.45
N LEU A 20 22.30 -60.53 50.49
CA LEU A 20 21.71 -60.32 49.16
C LEU A 20 20.22 -59.98 49.26
N GLU A 21 19.44 -60.72 50.07
CA GLU A 21 18.02 -60.41 50.30
C GLU A 21 17.82 -59.02 50.90
N ARG A 22 18.73 -58.57 51.77
CA ARG A 22 18.67 -57.25 52.38
C ARG A 22 19.04 -56.13 51.39
N GLU A 23 20.06 -56.31 50.57
CA GLU A 23 20.43 -55.37 49.50
C GLU A 23 19.30 -55.26 48.47
N VAL A 24 18.78 -56.38 47.97
CA VAL A 24 17.66 -56.42 47.02
C VAL A 24 16.41 -55.73 47.60
N ARG A 25 16.08 -55.94 48.88
CA ARG A 25 14.96 -55.24 49.54
C ARG A 25 15.18 -53.74 49.65
N THR A 26 16.43 -53.30 49.80
CA THR A 26 16.78 -51.89 49.91
C THR A 26 16.63 -51.21 48.55
N GLU A 27 17.26 -51.77 47.51
CA GLU A 27 17.12 -51.34 46.12
C GLU A 27 15.65 -51.33 45.67
N MET A 28 14.88 -52.38 45.97
CA MET A 28 13.44 -52.43 45.66
C MET A 28 12.65 -51.32 46.36
N ARG A 29 13.06 -50.90 47.56
CA ARG A 29 12.40 -49.80 48.29
C ARG A 29 12.75 -48.45 47.69
N GLU A 30 14.00 -48.25 47.30
CA GLU A 30 14.45 -47.02 46.62
C GLU A 30 13.85 -46.89 45.23
N PHE A 31 13.81 -47.99 44.48
CA PHE A 31 13.14 -48.07 43.20
C PHE A 31 11.66 -47.69 43.30
N ARG A 32 10.93 -48.21 44.30
CA ARG A 32 9.52 -47.80 44.55
C ARG A 32 9.37 -46.30 44.79
N LYS A 33 10.23 -45.71 45.63
CA LYS A 33 10.21 -44.26 45.88
C LYS A 33 10.46 -43.46 44.60
N SER A 34 11.42 -43.88 43.78
CA SER A 34 11.70 -43.24 42.50
C SER A 34 10.51 -43.35 41.55
N LEU A 35 9.82 -44.50 41.54
CA LEU A 35 8.65 -44.73 40.70
C LEU A 35 7.44 -43.89 41.13
N GLU A 36 7.21 -43.75 42.44
CA GLU A 36 6.20 -42.83 43.01
C GLU A 36 6.49 -41.38 42.61
N PHE A 37 7.73 -40.92 42.82
CA PHE A 37 8.16 -39.58 42.43
C PHE A 37 7.97 -39.32 40.92
N MET A 38 8.37 -40.28 40.08
CA MET A 38 8.21 -40.19 38.63
C MET A 38 6.74 -40.11 38.21
N ASN A 39 5.86 -40.86 38.88
CA ASN A 39 4.43 -40.83 38.60
C ASN A 39 3.80 -39.48 38.97
N ASP A 40 4.21 -38.89 40.10
CA ASP A 40 3.75 -37.57 40.54
C ASP A 40 4.19 -36.47 39.56
N GLU A 41 5.46 -36.47 39.14
CA GLU A 41 5.98 -35.52 38.14
C GLU A 41 5.33 -35.73 36.76
N HIS A 42 5.05 -36.97 36.38
CA HIS A 42 4.34 -37.28 35.14
C HIS A 42 2.92 -36.73 35.14
N GLU A 43 2.16 -36.90 36.23
CA GLU A 43 0.81 -36.35 36.34
C GLU A 43 0.81 -34.81 36.38
N LYS A 44 1.83 -34.19 37.00
CA LYS A 44 2.02 -32.74 36.94
C LYS A 44 2.28 -32.25 35.51
N THR A 45 3.23 -32.88 34.82
CA THR A 45 3.57 -32.57 33.41
C THR A 45 2.36 -32.72 32.49
N LYS A 46 1.57 -33.78 32.68
CA LYS A 46 0.35 -34.04 31.91
C LYS A 46 -0.73 -32.98 32.12
N LYS A 47 -0.84 -32.41 33.32
CA LYS A 47 -1.73 -31.27 33.60
C LYS A 47 -1.26 -30.02 32.87
N GLU A 48 0.02 -29.68 32.98
CA GLU A 48 0.62 -28.53 32.28
C GLU A 48 0.47 -28.66 30.75
N GLN A 49 0.69 -29.86 30.20
CA GLN A 49 0.51 -30.14 28.77
C GLN A 49 -0.94 -29.94 28.32
N LYS A 50 -1.94 -30.33 29.14
CA LYS A 50 -3.35 -30.08 28.83
C LYS A 50 -3.69 -28.59 28.81
N GLU A 51 -3.15 -27.81 29.75
CA GLU A 51 -3.37 -26.36 29.77
C GLU A 51 -2.69 -25.66 28.58
N LEU A 52 -1.46 -26.06 28.24
CA LEU A 52 -0.77 -25.57 27.04
C LEU A 52 -1.54 -25.89 25.75
N LEU A 53 -2.15 -27.08 25.65
CA LEU A 53 -2.97 -27.44 24.49
C LEU A 53 -4.24 -26.55 24.38
N LYS A 54 -4.87 -26.22 25.51
CA LYS A 54 -6.02 -25.30 25.52
C LYS A 54 -5.61 -23.90 25.10
N GLU A 55 -4.51 -23.38 25.66
CA GLU A 55 -3.98 -22.06 25.31
C GLU A 55 -3.58 -22.00 23.83
N ASN A 56 -2.90 -23.03 23.31
CA ASN A 56 -2.52 -23.09 21.90
C ASN A 56 -3.74 -23.07 20.97
N LYS A 57 -4.83 -23.74 21.36
CA LYS A 57 -6.09 -23.70 20.61
C LYS A 57 -6.69 -22.29 20.63
N ALA A 58 -6.78 -21.65 21.79
CA ALA A 58 -7.28 -20.29 21.92
C ALA A 58 -6.45 -19.27 21.11
N LEU A 59 -5.12 -19.40 21.15
CA LEU A 59 -4.20 -18.58 20.35
C LEU A 59 -4.39 -18.77 18.85
N LYS A 60 -4.60 -20.01 18.38
CA LYS A 60 -4.89 -20.29 16.97
C LYS A 60 -6.20 -19.65 16.51
N GLU A 61 -7.24 -19.73 17.34
CA GLU A 61 -8.54 -19.09 17.06
C GLU A 61 -8.42 -17.56 17.02
N ALA A 62 -7.70 -16.96 17.98
CA ALA A 62 -7.45 -15.52 18.02
C ALA A 62 -6.64 -15.05 16.79
N ASN A 63 -5.60 -15.79 16.41
CA ASN A 63 -4.79 -15.48 15.22
C ASN A 63 -5.61 -15.58 13.93
N ALA A 64 -6.47 -16.58 13.80
CA ALA A 64 -7.36 -16.70 12.64
C ALA A 64 -8.32 -15.50 12.54
N LYS A 65 -8.89 -15.06 13.67
CA LYS A 65 -9.74 -13.87 13.73
C LYS A 65 -8.97 -12.60 13.37
N LEU A 66 -7.79 -12.40 13.95
CA LEU A 66 -6.93 -11.25 13.65
C LEU A 66 -6.53 -11.20 12.17
N ALA A 67 -6.25 -12.35 11.54
CA ALA A 67 -5.94 -12.42 10.12
C ALA A 67 -7.13 -11.98 9.26
N ALA A 68 -8.33 -12.45 9.59
CA ALA A 68 -9.57 -12.06 8.91
C ALA A 68 -9.88 -10.56 9.07
N ASP A 69 -9.75 -10.03 10.29
CA ASP A 69 -9.94 -8.61 10.59
C ASP A 69 -8.92 -7.74 9.82
N CYS A 70 -7.64 -8.16 9.77
CA CYS A 70 -6.62 -7.49 8.98
C CYS A 70 -6.95 -7.44 7.48
N GLU A 71 -7.46 -8.53 6.91
CA GLU A 71 -7.86 -8.57 5.50
C GLU A 71 -9.04 -7.65 5.23
N MET A 72 -10.05 -7.67 6.11
CA MET A 72 -11.21 -6.79 6.03
C MET A 72 -10.81 -5.31 6.11
N LEU A 73 -9.94 -4.94 7.06
CA LEU A 73 -9.46 -3.57 7.22
C LEU A 73 -8.65 -3.10 6.00
N LYS A 74 -7.80 -3.96 5.42
CA LYS A 74 -7.08 -3.63 4.18
C LYS A 74 -8.04 -3.34 3.02
N LYS A 75 -9.09 -4.15 2.88
CA LYS A 75 -10.11 -3.94 1.85
C LYS A 75 -10.86 -2.62 2.05
N GLN A 76 -11.28 -2.32 3.28
CA GLN A 76 -11.95 -1.06 3.62
C GLN A 76 -11.05 0.15 3.39
N SER A 77 -9.77 0.08 3.79
CA SER A 77 -8.80 1.16 3.56
C SER A 77 -8.66 1.47 2.06
N SER A 78 -8.50 0.43 1.23
CA SER A 78 -8.42 0.60 -0.21
C SER A 78 -9.68 1.23 -0.81
N GLU A 79 -10.87 0.83 -0.32
CA GLU A 79 -12.13 1.42 -0.77
C GLU A 79 -12.25 2.90 -0.36
N PHE A 80 -11.87 3.25 0.86
CA PHE A 80 -11.87 4.64 1.33
C PHE A 80 -10.88 5.52 0.57
N GLU A 81 -9.68 5.02 0.28
CA GLU A 81 -8.69 5.74 -0.54
C GLU A 81 -9.23 6.02 -1.96
N GLN A 82 -9.91 5.06 -2.57
CA GLN A 82 -10.54 5.22 -3.88
C GLN A 82 -11.67 6.26 -3.83
N ARG A 83 -12.52 6.20 -2.81
CA ARG A 83 -13.61 7.18 -2.61
C ARG A 83 -13.08 8.58 -2.35
N LEU A 84 -12.04 8.72 -1.54
CA LEU A 84 -11.38 9.99 -1.26
C LEU A 84 -10.78 10.57 -2.54
N THR A 85 -10.02 9.77 -3.29
CA THR A 85 -9.44 10.18 -4.58
C THR A 85 -10.52 10.63 -5.57
N ALA A 86 -11.63 9.89 -5.65
CA ALA A 86 -12.75 10.25 -6.52
C ALA A 86 -13.41 11.57 -6.10
N SER A 87 -13.58 11.80 -4.80
CA SER A 87 -14.12 13.05 -4.25
C SER A 87 -13.21 14.25 -4.53
N GLU A 88 -11.91 14.10 -4.27
CA GLU A 88 -10.89 15.12 -4.59
C GLU A 88 -10.82 15.43 -6.08
N GLN A 89 -10.97 14.42 -6.93
CA GLN A 89 -10.95 14.63 -8.37
C GLN A 89 -12.25 15.29 -8.85
N TYR A 90 -13.38 14.99 -8.20
CA TYR A 90 -14.66 15.62 -8.47
C TYR A 90 -14.65 17.11 -8.12
N SER A 91 -14.06 17.51 -6.98
CA SER A 91 -13.95 18.92 -6.62
C SER A 91 -13.10 19.75 -7.59
N ARG A 92 -12.22 19.09 -8.36
CA ARG A 92 -11.38 19.70 -9.41
C ARG A 92 -11.98 19.59 -10.82
N ASN A 93 -13.20 19.08 -10.97
CA ASN A 93 -13.79 18.78 -12.27
C ASN A 93 -14.12 20.03 -13.11
N ARG A 94 -14.05 21.24 -12.54
CA ARG A 94 -14.17 22.53 -13.24
C ARG A 94 -12.84 23.27 -13.37
N ASN A 95 -11.74 22.63 -13.01
CA ASN A 95 -10.44 23.28 -12.98
C ASN A 95 -9.61 22.90 -14.20
N ILE A 96 -8.78 23.84 -14.65
CA ILE A 96 -7.62 23.59 -15.51
C ILE A 96 -6.33 23.88 -14.73
N GLU A 97 -5.25 23.23 -15.13
CA GLU A 97 -3.90 23.51 -14.66
C GLU A 97 -3.05 23.94 -15.85
N ILE A 98 -2.47 25.14 -15.77
CA ILE A 98 -1.58 25.72 -16.78
C ILE A 98 -0.15 25.63 -16.26
N LYS A 99 0.73 25.04 -17.06
CA LYS A 99 2.15 24.83 -16.75
C LYS A 99 3.02 25.56 -17.76
N GLY A 100 4.19 26.01 -17.34
CA GLY A 100 5.21 26.58 -18.23
C GLY A 100 5.09 28.09 -18.47
N ILE A 101 4.26 28.81 -17.72
CA ILE A 101 4.24 30.28 -17.75
C ILE A 101 5.10 30.81 -16.60
N PRO A 102 6.27 31.43 -16.89
CA PRO A 102 7.13 32.05 -15.88
C PRO A 102 6.36 33.05 -14.99
N GLN A 103 6.82 33.22 -13.75
CA GLN A 103 6.22 34.19 -12.82
C GLN A 103 6.83 35.57 -13.03
N SER A 104 5.98 36.60 -13.03
CA SER A 104 6.36 38.01 -13.09
C SER A 104 5.94 38.72 -11.79
N SER A 105 6.63 39.80 -11.42
CA SER A 105 6.32 40.61 -10.23
C SER A 105 4.91 41.21 -10.26
N ASP A 106 4.50 41.68 -11.44
CA ASP A 106 3.24 42.40 -11.67
C ASP A 106 2.22 41.52 -12.40
N GLU A 107 2.23 40.22 -12.11
CA GLU A 107 1.41 39.25 -12.80
C GLU A 107 -0.09 39.42 -12.50
N LYS A 108 -0.89 39.54 -13.57
CA LYS A 108 -2.34 39.52 -13.51
C LYS A 108 -2.88 38.25 -14.16
N LEU A 109 -3.23 37.28 -13.32
CA LEU A 109 -3.65 35.94 -13.77
C LEU A 109 -4.91 35.94 -14.65
N LEU A 110 -5.81 36.91 -14.47
CA LEU A 110 -6.98 37.05 -15.35
C LEU A 110 -6.58 37.47 -16.77
N GLU A 111 -5.63 38.38 -16.93
CA GLU A 111 -5.10 38.76 -18.25
C GLU A 111 -4.44 37.56 -18.93
N THR A 112 -3.70 36.74 -18.18
CA THR A 112 -3.17 35.45 -18.68
C THR A 112 -4.27 34.51 -19.16
N LEU A 113 -5.39 34.41 -18.45
CA LEU A 113 -6.54 33.59 -18.88
C LEU A 113 -7.25 34.16 -20.11
N HIS A 114 -7.42 35.48 -20.19
CA HIS A 114 -7.94 36.14 -21.40
C HIS A 114 -7.05 35.81 -22.61
N ARG A 115 -5.73 35.91 -22.44
CA ARG A 115 -4.76 35.56 -23.49
C ARG A 115 -4.84 34.09 -23.90
N VAL A 116 -4.98 33.17 -22.94
CA VAL A 116 -5.27 31.76 -23.23
C VAL A 116 -6.54 31.64 -24.09
N GLY A 117 -7.59 32.38 -23.75
CA GLY A 117 -8.84 32.39 -24.50
C GLY A 117 -8.66 32.83 -25.95
N GLU A 118 -7.93 33.93 -26.18
CA GLU A 118 -7.59 34.43 -27.52
C GLU A 118 -6.84 33.40 -28.35
N LEU A 119 -5.77 32.81 -27.80
CA LEU A 119 -4.94 31.81 -28.47
C LEU A 119 -5.73 30.56 -28.86
N LEU A 120 -6.71 30.18 -28.05
CA LEU A 120 -7.55 29.01 -28.27
C LEU A 120 -8.80 29.31 -29.11
N ASN A 121 -9.05 30.58 -29.44
CA ASN A 121 -10.30 31.08 -30.03
C ASN A 121 -11.53 30.64 -29.20
N VAL A 122 -11.45 30.83 -27.89
CA VAL A 122 -12.51 30.62 -26.90
C VAL A 122 -12.50 31.82 -25.97
N ALA A 123 -13.43 32.75 -26.11
CA ALA A 123 -13.53 33.89 -25.18
C ALA A 123 -13.63 33.38 -23.74
N ILE A 124 -12.75 33.81 -22.84
CA ILE A 124 -12.81 33.52 -21.41
C ILE A 124 -13.01 34.85 -20.73
N ASP A 125 -14.16 35.05 -20.11
CA ASP A 125 -14.47 36.30 -19.40
C ASP A 125 -14.25 36.13 -17.90
N GLU A 126 -14.07 37.23 -17.16
CA GLU A 126 -14.00 37.20 -15.69
C GLU A 126 -15.25 36.54 -15.08
N SER A 127 -16.40 36.71 -15.73
CA SER A 127 -17.66 36.08 -15.31
C SER A 127 -17.64 34.55 -15.41
N ASP A 128 -16.78 33.95 -16.25
CA ASP A 128 -16.62 32.49 -16.39
C ASP A 128 -15.75 31.87 -15.28
N VAL A 129 -14.90 32.67 -14.64
CA VAL A 129 -13.89 32.23 -13.69
C VAL A 129 -14.39 32.42 -12.26
N GLU A 130 -14.29 31.38 -11.45
CA GLU A 130 -14.61 31.40 -10.02
C GLU A 130 -13.38 31.80 -9.22
N VAL A 131 -12.24 31.19 -9.50
CA VAL A 131 -10.96 31.43 -8.82
C VAL A 131 -9.81 31.21 -9.80
N CYS A 132 -8.78 32.05 -9.74
CA CYS A 132 -7.51 31.84 -10.44
C CYS A 132 -6.33 32.17 -9.51
N HIS A 133 -5.39 31.24 -9.33
CA HIS A 133 -4.22 31.43 -8.48
C HIS A 133 -3.05 30.55 -8.93
N ARG A 134 -1.83 30.90 -8.50
CA ARG A 134 -0.68 29.99 -8.60
C ARG A 134 -0.69 28.96 -7.48
N VAL A 135 -0.37 27.72 -7.80
CA VAL A 135 -0.20 26.63 -6.83
C VAL A 135 1.26 26.54 -6.43
N VAL A 136 1.51 26.59 -5.13
CA VAL A 136 2.87 26.50 -4.55
C VAL A 136 3.56 25.23 -5.05
N SER A 137 4.75 25.40 -5.64
CA SER A 137 5.60 24.27 -6.00
C SER A 137 6.37 23.76 -4.77
N LYS A 138 6.61 22.45 -4.72
CA LYS A 138 7.44 21.85 -3.66
C LYS A 138 8.91 22.25 -3.78
N ASN A 139 9.39 22.48 -5.01
CA ASN A 139 10.74 22.96 -5.25
C ASN A 139 10.71 24.45 -5.56
N VAL A 140 11.52 25.22 -4.86
CA VAL A 140 11.63 26.68 -5.05
C VAL A 140 12.08 27.06 -6.47
N LYS A 141 12.81 26.16 -7.16
CA LYS A 141 13.30 26.37 -8.53
C LYS A 141 12.24 26.13 -9.61
N ASP A 142 11.16 25.43 -9.28
CA ASP A 142 10.13 25.10 -10.26
C ASP A 142 9.16 26.28 -10.40
N THR A 143 8.86 26.67 -11.63
CA THR A 143 7.82 27.66 -11.91
C THR A 143 6.47 27.18 -11.38
N PRO A 144 5.83 27.92 -10.45
CA PRO A 144 4.54 27.51 -9.89
C PRO A 144 3.46 27.50 -10.98
N ASN A 145 2.65 26.44 -11.04
CA ASN A 145 1.58 26.30 -12.03
C ASN A 145 0.42 27.24 -11.71
N ILE A 146 -0.34 27.65 -12.72
CA ILE A 146 -1.59 28.40 -12.54
C ILE A 146 -2.74 27.41 -12.53
N VAL A 147 -3.65 27.54 -11.56
CA VAL A 147 -4.93 26.82 -11.53
C VAL A 147 -6.05 27.83 -11.66
N ALA A 148 -6.94 27.56 -12.61
CA ALA A 148 -8.17 28.32 -12.81
C ALA A 148 -9.38 27.39 -12.65
N GLN A 149 -10.30 27.77 -11.78
CA GLN A 149 -11.59 27.12 -11.59
C GLN A 149 -12.66 27.90 -12.36
N PHE A 150 -13.37 27.22 -13.24
CA PHE A 150 -14.49 27.79 -13.98
C PHE A 150 -15.79 27.60 -13.21
N LYS A 151 -16.76 28.50 -13.42
CA LYS A 151 -18.12 28.32 -12.93
C LYS A 151 -18.84 27.19 -13.68
N ASN A 152 -18.57 27.08 -14.99
CA ASN A 152 -19.21 26.11 -15.88
C ASN A 152 -18.22 25.05 -16.37
N ARG A 153 -18.55 23.76 -16.15
CA ARG A 153 -17.74 22.64 -16.65
C ARG A 153 -17.68 22.58 -18.18
N SER A 154 -18.75 22.96 -18.88
CA SER A 154 -18.78 23.00 -20.35
C SER A 154 -17.74 23.96 -20.93
N LYS A 155 -17.60 25.15 -20.32
CA LYS A 155 -16.58 26.15 -20.69
C LYS A 155 -15.17 25.59 -20.51
N ARG A 156 -14.91 25.00 -19.35
CA ARG A 156 -13.67 24.29 -19.03
C ARG A 156 -13.35 23.22 -20.09
N ASP A 157 -14.32 22.36 -20.39
CA ASP A 157 -14.14 21.26 -21.35
C ASP A 157 -13.83 21.79 -22.77
N MET A 158 -14.46 22.89 -23.19
CA MET A 158 -14.17 23.56 -24.46
C MET A 158 -12.72 24.05 -24.54
N VAL A 159 -12.24 24.73 -23.49
CA VAL A 159 -10.85 25.20 -23.38
C VAL A 159 -9.87 24.04 -23.50
N LEU A 160 -10.08 22.95 -22.75
CA LEU A 160 -9.21 21.77 -22.80
C LEU A 160 -9.20 21.08 -24.17
N GLN A 161 -10.34 20.99 -24.84
CA GLN A 161 -10.43 20.37 -26.17
C GLN A 161 -9.67 21.16 -27.23
N LYS A 162 -9.72 22.50 -27.17
CA LYS A 162 -8.96 23.37 -28.07
C LYS A 162 -7.47 23.32 -27.75
N ALA A 163 -7.10 23.36 -26.47
CA ALA A 163 -5.71 23.31 -26.04
C ALA A 163 -4.96 22.05 -26.50
N LYS A 164 -5.62 20.88 -26.56
CA LYS A 164 -5.02 19.63 -27.07
C LYS A 164 -4.52 19.72 -28.51
N LYS A 165 -5.01 20.68 -29.30
CA LYS A 165 -4.69 20.85 -30.72
C LYS A 165 -3.73 22.02 -30.98
N MET A 166 -3.41 22.79 -29.95
CA MET A 166 -2.59 24.00 -30.07
C MET A 166 -1.21 23.77 -29.47
N ARG A 167 -0.20 24.37 -30.09
CA ARG A 167 1.13 24.53 -29.50
C ARG A 167 1.22 25.96 -28.98
N ILE A 168 1.33 26.09 -27.66
CA ILE A 168 1.45 27.36 -26.97
C ILE A 168 2.83 27.40 -26.32
N THR A 169 3.48 28.55 -26.36
CA THR A 169 4.75 28.80 -25.66
C THR A 169 4.62 29.98 -24.72
N SER A 170 5.60 30.17 -23.84
CA SER A 170 5.64 31.34 -22.95
C SER A 170 5.85 32.66 -23.71
N GLU A 171 6.32 32.64 -24.96
CA GLU A 171 6.40 33.83 -25.83
C GLU A 171 5.01 34.39 -26.17
N ASP A 172 4.00 33.52 -26.27
CA ASP A 172 2.61 33.94 -26.49
C ASP A 172 2.05 34.80 -25.35
N PHE A 173 2.73 34.79 -24.19
CA PHE A 173 2.44 35.58 -23.00
C PHE A 173 3.48 36.69 -22.75
N GLY A 174 4.34 36.99 -23.72
CA GLY A 174 5.30 38.09 -23.65
C GLY A 174 6.61 37.75 -22.91
N HIS A 175 6.90 36.47 -22.65
CA HIS A 175 8.19 36.06 -22.10
C HIS A 175 9.21 35.83 -23.21
N SER A 176 10.48 36.13 -22.94
CA SER A 176 11.57 36.03 -23.92
C SER A 176 12.05 34.61 -24.22
N GLN A 177 11.78 33.65 -23.35
CA GLN A 177 12.10 32.24 -23.59
C GLN A 177 10.86 31.52 -24.08
N GLY A 178 10.90 30.88 -25.26
CA GLY A 178 9.83 30.05 -25.82
C GLY A 178 9.72 28.66 -25.20
N THR A 179 9.43 28.59 -23.89
CA THR A 179 9.19 27.30 -23.22
C THR A 179 7.78 26.78 -23.50
N PRO A 180 7.57 25.46 -23.66
CA PRO A 180 6.23 24.91 -23.91
C PRO A 180 5.26 25.17 -22.76
N VAL A 181 4.07 25.70 -23.09
CA VAL A 181 2.97 25.89 -22.15
C VAL A 181 1.94 24.78 -22.33
N PHE A 182 1.57 24.14 -21.22
CA PHE A 182 0.60 23.04 -21.22
C PHE A 182 -0.64 23.38 -20.42
N ILE A 183 -1.80 23.27 -21.05
CA ILE A 183 -3.11 23.44 -20.41
C ILE A 183 -3.73 22.06 -20.25
N ASN A 184 -3.86 21.62 -19.00
CA ASN A 184 -4.27 20.26 -18.66
C ASN A 184 -5.50 20.24 -17.74
N GLU A 185 -6.12 19.07 -17.63
CA GLU A 185 -7.04 18.78 -16.53
C GLU A 185 -6.31 18.89 -15.19
N HIS A 186 -6.93 19.55 -14.21
CA HIS A 186 -6.38 19.60 -12.86
C HIS A 186 -6.63 18.27 -12.14
N LEU A 187 -5.59 17.44 -12.05
CA LEU A 187 -5.63 16.17 -11.34
C LEU A 187 -5.30 16.31 -9.86
N SER A 188 -5.93 15.48 -9.01
CA SER A 188 -5.51 15.34 -7.61
C SER A 188 -4.08 14.78 -7.51
N PRO A 189 -3.37 14.99 -6.38
CA PRO A 189 -2.02 14.44 -6.21
C PRO A 189 -1.93 12.94 -6.44
N ALA A 190 -2.90 12.17 -5.93
CA ALA A 190 -2.98 10.72 -6.15
C ALA A 190 -3.14 10.37 -7.64
N MET A 191 -4.01 11.09 -8.37
CA MET A 191 -4.18 10.90 -9.80
C MET A 191 -2.95 11.32 -10.61
N LYS A 192 -2.24 12.39 -10.22
CA LYS A 192 -0.96 12.77 -10.83
C LYS A 192 0.10 11.69 -10.65
N HIS A 193 0.19 11.13 -9.45
CA HIS A 193 1.11 10.03 -9.16
C HIS A 193 0.79 8.78 -10.01
N LEU A 194 -0.50 8.39 -10.03
CA LEU A 194 -0.96 7.25 -10.82
C LEU A 194 -0.73 7.44 -12.33
N LEU A 195 -0.92 8.66 -12.84
CA LEU A 195 -0.63 9.00 -14.24
C LEU A 195 0.87 8.85 -14.52
N GLY A 196 1.74 9.28 -13.60
CA GLY A 196 3.18 9.09 -13.70
C GLY A 196 3.56 7.61 -13.80
N MET A 197 2.99 6.78 -12.92
CA MET A 197 3.19 5.31 -12.96
C MET A 197 2.74 4.71 -14.29
N ALA A 198 1.54 5.08 -14.77
CA ALA A 198 1.00 4.59 -16.03
C ALA A 198 1.87 5.01 -17.22
N ILE A 199 2.38 6.25 -17.25
CA ILE A 199 3.29 6.73 -18.30
C ILE A 199 4.63 5.98 -18.25
N ALA A 200 5.18 5.72 -17.07
CA ALA A 200 6.42 4.95 -16.92
C ALA A 200 6.25 3.52 -17.43
N LYS A 201 5.16 2.85 -17.03
CA LYS A 201 4.83 1.49 -17.49
C LYS A 201 4.59 1.45 -19.00
N LYS A 202 3.87 2.45 -19.53
CA LYS A 202 3.64 2.62 -20.97
C LYS A 202 4.95 2.60 -21.76
N LYS A 203 5.97 3.34 -21.30
CA LYS A 203 7.30 3.37 -21.92
C LYS A 203 7.99 2.02 -21.82
N ALA A 204 7.95 1.38 -20.66
CA ALA A 204 8.60 0.08 -20.44
C ALA A 204 8.00 -1.05 -21.31
N GLN A 205 6.70 -0.99 -21.59
CA GLN A 205 5.96 -2.04 -22.30
C GLN A 205 5.59 -1.66 -23.75
N ASN A 206 6.17 -0.57 -24.28
CA ASN A 206 5.94 -0.09 -25.64
C ASN A 206 4.46 0.15 -26.01
N TRP A 207 3.64 0.58 -25.04
CA TRP A 207 2.29 1.04 -25.33
C TRP A 207 2.32 2.42 -25.98
N ARG A 208 1.40 2.69 -26.90
CA ARG A 208 1.34 3.99 -27.59
C ARG A 208 0.73 5.08 -26.71
N PHE A 209 -0.40 4.79 -26.06
CA PHE A 209 -1.25 5.84 -25.51
C PHE A 209 -1.49 5.69 -24.00
N VAL A 210 -1.27 6.79 -23.27
CA VAL A 210 -1.79 7.04 -21.92
C VAL A 210 -2.24 8.50 -21.89
N TRP A 211 -3.48 8.76 -21.47
CA TRP A 211 -4.04 10.11 -21.46
C TRP A 211 -5.08 10.27 -20.36
N THR A 212 -5.49 11.52 -20.15
CA THR A 212 -6.55 11.89 -19.22
C THR A 212 -7.80 12.32 -19.97
N SER A 213 -8.95 11.93 -19.42
CA SER A 213 -10.26 12.40 -19.88
C SER A 213 -11.25 12.41 -18.72
N ASN A 214 -11.83 13.58 -18.44
CA ASN A 214 -12.85 13.74 -17.40
C ASN A 214 -12.39 13.25 -16.02
N GLY A 215 -11.15 13.57 -15.64
CA GLY A 215 -10.51 13.18 -14.40
C GLY A 215 -10.14 11.70 -14.33
N LYS A 216 -10.22 10.95 -15.44
CA LYS A 216 -9.90 9.51 -15.50
C LYS A 216 -8.63 9.31 -16.31
N ILE A 217 -7.80 8.36 -15.88
CA ILE A 217 -6.61 7.91 -16.63
C ILE A 217 -7.02 6.73 -17.51
N LEU A 218 -6.66 6.83 -18.78
CA LEU A 218 -6.95 5.86 -19.82
C LEU A 218 -5.65 5.46 -20.50
N ALA A 219 -5.55 4.20 -20.89
CA ALA A 219 -4.40 3.63 -21.58
C ALA A 219 -4.87 2.77 -22.76
N ARG A 220 -4.07 2.73 -23.82
CA ARG A 220 -4.34 1.88 -24.99
C ARG A 220 -3.02 1.48 -25.66
N LYS A 221 -2.87 0.20 -25.99
CA LYS A 221 -1.64 -0.35 -26.57
C LYS A 221 -1.38 0.22 -27.96
N GLU A 222 -2.39 0.22 -28.82
CA GLU A 222 -2.32 0.71 -30.21
C GLU A 222 -3.70 1.14 -30.73
N GLU A 223 -3.74 1.88 -31.84
CA GLU A 223 -4.71 1.70 -32.95
C GLU A 223 -6.14 1.19 -32.72
N SER A 224 -6.18 -0.12 -32.58
CA SER A 224 -7.34 -0.98 -32.62
C SER A 224 -7.61 -1.63 -31.27
N ALA A 225 -6.68 -1.49 -30.32
CA ALA A 225 -6.77 -2.13 -29.03
C ALA A 225 -7.86 -1.49 -28.15
N PRO A 226 -8.47 -2.26 -27.23
CA PRO A 226 -9.44 -1.72 -26.28
C PRO A 226 -8.79 -0.72 -25.33
N VAL A 227 -9.57 0.28 -24.93
CA VAL A 227 -9.14 1.26 -23.92
C VAL A 227 -9.25 0.66 -22.53
N VAL A 228 -8.17 0.71 -21.76
CA VAL A 228 -8.12 0.28 -20.37
C VAL A 228 -8.17 1.52 -19.47
N ARG A 229 -9.03 1.49 -18.45
CA ARG A 229 -9.09 2.53 -17.42
C ARG A 229 -8.19 2.15 -16.26
N ILE A 230 -7.31 3.07 -15.86
CA ILE A 230 -6.40 2.92 -14.72
C ILE A 230 -7.00 3.68 -13.53
N ARG A 231 -7.43 2.95 -12.50
CA ARG A 231 -8.04 3.49 -11.27
C ARG A 231 -7.15 3.32 -10.04
N THR A 232 -6.31 2.28 -10.04
CA THR A 232 -5.41 1.94 -8.93
C THR A 232 -4.01 1.62 -9.44
N ALA A 233 -3.05 1.54 -8.53
CA ALA A 233 -1.69 1.07 -8.85
C ALA A 233 -1.71 -0.34 -9.47
N GLN A 234 -2.60 -1.22 -9.01
CA GLN A 234 -2.73 -2.58 -9.57
C GLN A 234 -3.23 -2.55 -11.03
N ASP A 235 -4.07 -1.58 -11.41
CA ASP A 235 -4.51 -1.44 -12.80
C ASP A 235 -3.35 -1.08 -13.74
N VAL A 236 -2.26 -0.48 -13.25
CA VAL A 236 -1.06 -0.20 -14.05
C VAL A 236 -0.44 -1.49 -14.59
N GLU A 237 -0.57 -2.60 -13.85
CA GLU A 237 -0.08 -3.92 -14.28
C GLU A 237 -0.88 -4.51 -15.45
N LYS A 238 -2.01 -3.92 -15.85
CA LYS A 238 -2.72 -4.29 -17.08
C LYS A 238 -2.00 -3.81 -18.35
N ILE A 239 -1.02 -2.93 -18.20
CA ILE A 239 -0.16 -2.45 -19.28
C ILE A 239 0.96 -3.48 -19.46
N VAL A 240 0.75 -4.43 -20.38
CA VAL A 240 1.67 -5.53 -20.75
C VAL A 240 1.85 -5.66 -22.27
#